data_AF-A0A8C1XZ92-F1
#
_entry.id   AF-A0A8C1XZ92-F1
#
_cell.length_a   1.000
_cell.length_b   1.000
_cell.length_c   1.000
_cell.angle_alpha   90.00
_cell.angle_beta   90.00
_cell.angle_gamma   90.00
#
_symmetry.space_group_name_H-M   'P 1'
#
loop_
_entity.id
_entity.type
_entity.pdbx_description
1 polymer ?
#
loop_
_entity_poly.entity_id
_entity_poly.type
_entity_poly.pdbx_seq_one_letter_code
_entity_poly.pdbx_strand_id
1 'polypeptide(L)'
;MCLMCNCESFFSFCLQNTKMFLGILLSLSLNLWSCEATQTNQEKVTFCNIRDTCSNPEAAKLLDKMKFAARSCKEIRDKYRVYDDGLYYLISSRGVLYQTYCDMTTAGGGWTLVASVHENNMYGKCTVGDRWSSQQGNDPNRPNGDGTWANTVTFGTAVAATSDDYKNPGYFDIRGRDVSVWHVPNNVQLQHWKTASFLRYHTENHFLTVHGGNLFNLFKVR
;
A
#
# COMPACT_ATOMS: atom_id res chain seq x y z
N MET A 1 1.09 3.71 17.21
CA MET A 1 0.23 2.50 17.26
C MET A 1 0.14 1.92 15.85
N CYS A 2 0.73 0.75 15.62
CA CYS A 2 0.73 0.08 14.32
C CYS A 2 -0.49 -0.83 14.17
N LEU A 3 -1.18 -0.75 13.03
CA LEU A 3 -2.40 -1.47 12.68
C LEU A 3 -2.14 -2.44 11.52
N MET A 4 -2.43 -3.72 11.74
CA MET A 4 -2.19 -4.81 10.77
C MET A 4 -3.48 -5.61 10.49
N CYS A 5 -3.64 -6.14 9.28
CA CYS A 5 -4.80 -6.94 8.86
C CYS A 5 -4.40 -8.31 8.29
N ASN A 6 -5.22 -9.34 8.51
CA ASN A 6 -5.00 -10.74 8.05
C ASN A 6 -6.13 -11.22 7.12
N CYS A 7 -5.81 -11.73 5.93
CA CYS A 7 -6.70 -11.80 4.74
C CYS A 7 -6.69 -13.20 4.08
N GLU A 8 -7.84 -13.71 3.62
CA GLU A 8 -7.89 -14.97 2.87
C GLU A 8 -8.15 -14.79 1.36
N SER A 9 -7.70 -15.77 0.59
CA SER A 9 -7.60 -15.73 -0.88
C SER A 9 -8.92 -16.04 -1.59
N PHE A 10 -9.29 -15.25 -2.60
CA PHE A 10 -10.31 -15.63 -3.60
C PHE A 10 -9.78 -15.35 -5.02
N PHE A 11 -9.74 -16.41 -5.84
CA PHE A 11 -9.44 -16.30 -7.28
C PHE A 11 -10.69 -15.94 -8.08
N SER A 12 -10.56 -15.07 -9.08
CA SER A 12 -11.47 -15.04 -10.22
C SER A 12 -10.70 -14.68 -11.48
N PHE A 13 -10.81 -15.55 -12.50
CA PHE A 13 -10.29 -15.32 -13.84
C PHE A 13 -11.18 -14.34 -14.60
N CYS A 14 -10.59 -13.55 -15.50
CA CYS A 14 -11.22 -13.22 -16.78
C CYS A 14 -10.13 -12.92 -17.82
N LEU A 15 -10.24 -13.53 -19.01
CA LEU A 15 -9.28 -13.42 -20.11
C LEU A 15 -10.00 -12.89 -21.37
N GLN A 16 -9.28 -12.06 -22.15
CA GLN A 16 -9.54 -11.74 -23.57
C GLN A 16 -10.84 -10.89 -23.83
N ASN A 17 -10.97 -10.14 -24.94
CA ASN A 17 -10.19 -10.14 -26.19
C ASN A 17 -10.05 -8.75 -26.88
N THR A 18 -9.41 -8.75 -28.05
CA THR A 18 -8.85 -7.61 -28.82
C THR A 18 -9.74 -7.09 -29.98
N LYS A 19 -9.51 -5.82 -30.40
CA LYS A 19 -9.43 -5.25 -31.80
C LYS A 19 -9.88 -3.75 -31.85
N MET A 20 -9.86 -3.06 -33.01
CA MET A 20 -8.69 -2.52 -33.75
C MET A 20 -9.13 -1.75 -35.03
N PHE A 21 -8.72 -0.48 -35.21
CA PHE A 21 -8.92 0.42 -36.40
C PHE A 21 -10.40 0.76 -36.78
N LEU A 22 -10.74 1.81 -37.56
CA LEU A 22 -9.99 2.73 -38.44
C LEU A 22 -10.68 4.13 -38.62
N GLY A 23 -9.89 5.21 -38.76
CA GLY A 23 -10.12 6.30 -39.73
C GLY A 23 -11.07 7.49 -39.43
N ILE A 24 -10.57 8.73 -39.52
CA ILE A 24 -10.62 9.62 -40.71
C ILE A 24 -9.97 11.00 -40.38
N LEU A 25 -9.35 11.62 -41.39
CA LEU A 25 -8.64 12.91 -41.30
C LEU A 25 -9.60 14.12 -41.26
N LEU A 26 -9.17 15.20 -40.58
CA LEU A 26 -9.53 16.57 -40.96
C LEU A 26 -8.36 17.53 -40.67
N SER A 27 -7.98 18.30 -41.69
CA SER A 27 -6.85 19.22 -41.68
C SER A 27 -7.21 20.58 -41.09
N LEU A 28 -6.35 21.15 -40.24
CA LEU A 28 -6.34 22.58 -39.93
C LEU A 28 -4.89 23.07 -39.78
N SER A 29 -4.47 23.91 -40.71
CA SER A 29 -3.13 24.49 -40.82
C SER A 29 -3.00 25.72 -39.93
N LEU A 30 -2.17 25.67 -38.89
CA LEU A 30 -1.74 26.85 -38.14
C LEU A 30 -0.24 26.81 -37.82
N ASN A 31 0.48 27.67 -38.55
CA ASN A 31 1.71 28.38 -38.21
C ASN A 31 2.91 27.60 -37.60
N LEU A 32 3.97 27.58 -38.40
CA LEU A 32 5.28 27.05 -38.09
C LEU A 32 6.00 27.88 -37.00
N TRP A 33 6.15 27.32 -35.81
CA TRP A 33 7.18 27.72 -34.84
C TRP A 33 8.14 26.54 -34.64
N SER A 34 9.29 26.61 -35.29
CA SER A 34 10.36 25.61 -35.15
C SER A 34 10.99 25.73 -33.76
N CYS A 35 10.63 24.83 -32.86
CA CYS A 35 11.40 24.61 -31.64
C CYS A 35 12.38 23.48 -31.93
N GLU A 36 13.68 23.80 -32.04
CA GLU A 36 14.73 22.82 -32.31
C GLU A 36 14.99 21.95 -31.07
N ALA A 37 14.21 20.87 -30.96
CA ALA A 37 14.49 19.80 -30.03
C ALA A 37 15.79 19.10 -30.46
N THR A 38 16.88 19.37 -29.73
CA THR A 38 18.15 18.68 -29.89
C THR A 38 17.95 17.17 -29.71
N GLN A 39 18.37 16.38 -30.72
CA GLN A 39 18.38 14.93 -30.65
C GLN A 39 19.34 14.46 -29.55
N THR A 40 18.83 14.31 -28.33
CA THR A 40 19.52 13.59 -27.27
C THR A 40 19.11 12.12 -27.39
N ASN A 41 20.08 11.30 -27.81
CA ASN A 41 20.10 9.85 -27.92
C ASN A 41 18.78 9.13 -27.64
N GLN A 42 18.20 8.50 -28.68
CA GLN A 42 17.26 7.41 -28.49
C GLN A 42 17.95 6.30 -27.69
N GLU A 43 17.72 6.25 -26.37
CA GLU A 43 17.82 4.99 -25.65
C GLU A 43 16.77 4.06 -26.27
N LYS A 44 17.28 3.11 -27.05
CA LYS A 44 16.48 2.09 -27.74
C LYS A 44 15.83 1.21 -26.68
N VAL A 45 14.64 1.62 -26.22
CA VAL A 45 13.77 0.84 -25.32
C VAL A 45 13.54 -0.50 -25.98
N THR A 46 14.34 -1.48 -25.56
CA THR A 46 14.38 -2.79 -26.18
C THR A 46 13.24 -3.58 -25.59
N PHE A 47 12.16 -3.68 -26.36
CA PHE A 47 10.96 -4.43 -26.00
C PHE A 47 11.32 -5.92 -25.91
N CYS A 48 11.63 -6.41 -24.71
CA CYS A 48 11.98 -7.81 -24.48
C CYS A 48 10.76 -8.69 -24.85
N ASN A 49 10.86 -9.42 -25.96
CA ASN A 49 9.90 -10.45 -26.30
C ASN A 49 10.02 -11.62 -25.32
N ILE A 50 8.91 -12.30 -25.06
CA ILE A 50 8.71 -13.31 -23.99
C ILE A 50 9.63 -14.56 -24.10
N ARG A 51 10.52 -14.63 -25.10
CA ARG A 51 11.45 -15.75 -25.32
C ARG A 51 12.93 -15.41 -25.17
N ASP A 52 13.30 -14.13 -25.06
CA ASP A 52 14.71 -13.73 -24.98
C ASP A 52 15.08 -13.30 -23.56
N THR A 53 16.07 -13.99 -22.97
CA THR A 53 16.54 -13.72 -21.60
C THR A 53 17.31 -12.40 -21.54
N CYS A 54 16.59 -11.31 -21.25
CA CYS A 54 17.16 -10.00 -20.95
C CYS A 54 17.88 -9.99 -19.59
N SER A 55 19.13 -10.48 -19.55
CA SER A 55 20.00 -10.52 -18.37
C SER A 55 20.54 -9.14 -17.94
N ASN A 56 19.68 -8.15 -17.78
CA ASN A 56 20.01 -6.96 -17.00
C ASN A 56 19.94 -7.33 -15.50
N PRO A 57 21.04 -7.27 -14.72
CA PRO A 57 21.03 -7.65 -13.30
C PRO A 57 20.09 -6.81 -12.42
N GLU A 58 19.83 -5.57 -12.83
CA GLU A 58 18.93 -4.64 -12.14
C GLU A 58 17.46 -4.96 -12.45
N ALA A 59 17.14 -5.26 -13.70
CA ALA A 59 15.82 -5.78 -14.09
C ALA A 59 15.57 -7.16 -13.44
N ALA A 60 16.57 -8.03 -13.35
CA ALA A 60 16.48 -9.31 -12.66
C ALA A 60 16.22 -9.13 -11.15
N LYS A 61 16.89 -8.17 -10.49
CA LYS A 61 16.59 -7.79 -9.09
C LYS A 61 15.18 -7.21 -8.92
N LEU A 62 14.67 -6.48 -9.91
CA LEU A 62 13.30 -5.96 -9.90
C LEU A 62 12.28 -7.10 -10.08
N LEU A 63 12.54 -8.03 -11.00
CA LEU A 63 11.73 -9.23 -11.25
C LEU A 63 11.73 -10.17 -10.03
N ASP A 64 12.88 -10.33 -9.37
CA ASP A 64 13.05 -11.09 -8.14
C ASP A 64 12.25 -10.48 -6.98
N LYS A 65 12.21 -9.14 -6.87
CA LYS A 65 11.32 -8.42 -5.95
C LYS A 65 9.84 -8.45 -6.37
N MET A 66 9.54 -8.78 -7.63
CA MET A 66 8.18 -9.03 -8.14
C MET A 66 7.78 -10.52 -8.11
N LYS A 67 8.61 -11.43 -7.58
CA LYS A 67 8.32 -12.89 -7.50
C LYS A 67 6.94 -13.21 -6.93
N PHE A 68 6.46 -12.37 -6.01
CA PHE A 68 5.19 -12.54 -5.34
C PHE A 68 4.20 -11.46 -5.81
N ALA A 69 3.48 -11.76 -6.88
CA ALA A 69 2.27 -11.03 -7.26
C ALA A 69 1.17 -11.35 -6.22
N ALA A 70 1.29 -10.72 -5.05
CA ALA A 70 0.51 -11.01 -3.86
C ALA A 70 -0.22 -9.76 -3.34
N ARG A 71 -1.39 -10.02 -2.75
CA ARG A 71 -2.35 -9.03 -2.24
C ARG A 71 -2.11 -8.63 -0.80
N SER A 72 -1.57 -9.56 -0.02
CA SER A 72 -1.36 -9.43 1.41
C SER A 72 -0.21 -10.34 1.86
N CYS A 73 0.32 -10.08 3.04
CA CYS A 73 1.29 -10.95 3.69
C CYS A 73 0.76 -12.38 3.91
N LYS A 74 -0.55 -12.53 4.12
CA LYS A 74 -1.19 -13.85 4.26
C LYS A 74 -1.17 -14.64 2.95
N GLU A 75 -1.39 -13.99 1.81
CA GLU A 75 -1.19 -14.66 0.51
C GLU A 75 0.28 -15.03 0.29
N ILE A 76 1.23 -14.14 0.64
CA ILE A 76 2.68 -14.44 0.56
C ILE A 76 2.99 -15.73 1.34
N ARG A 77 2.51 -15.81 2.59
CA ARG A 77 2.67 -16.98 3.44
C ARG A 77 2.03 -18.23 2.88
N ASP A 78 0.74 -18.18 2.53
CA ASP A 78 -0.04 -19.36 2.17
C ASP A 78 0.37 -19.95 0.82
N LYS A 79 0.59 -19.08 -0.18
CA LYS A 79 0.84 -19.45 -1.57
C LYS A 79 2.31 -19.74 -1.85
N TYR A 80 3.22 -18.94 -1.28
CA TYR A 80 4.65 -19.01 -1.56
C TYR A 80 5.48 -19.58 -0.40
N ARG A 81 4.85 -19.93 0.73
CA ARG A 81 5.48 -20.61 1.89
C ARG A 81 6.65 -19.83 2.48
N VAL A 82 6.54 -18.50 2.47
CA VAL A 82 7.50 -17.60 3.11
C VAL A 82 7.04 -17.29 4.53
N TYR A 83 7.94 -17.46 5.50
CA TYR A 83 7.63 -17.40 6.94
C TYR A 83 8.43 -16.36 7.71
N ASP A 84 9.36 -15.66 7.06
CA ASP A 84 10.20 -14.64 7.70
C ASP A 84 9.48 -13.28 7.77
N ASP A 85 9.51 -12.65 8.94
CA ASP A 85 9.04 -11.28 9.10
C ASP A 85 9.94 -10.30 8.36
N GLY A 86 9.38 -9.25 7.77
CA GLY A 86 10.19 -8.27 7.04
C GLY A 86 9.39 -7.35 6.13
N LEU A 87 10.10 -6.64 5.26
CA LEU A 87 9.50 -5.78 4.25
C LEU A 87 9.26 -6.54 2.95
N TYR A 88 8.02 -6.51 2.47
CA TYR A 88 7.57 -7.14 1.24
C TYR A 88 6.90 -6.14 0.31
N TYR A 89 6.95 -6.41 -0.99
CA TYR A 89 6.15 -5.69 -1.98
C TYR A 89 4.80 -6.39 -2.18
N LEU A 90 3.73 -5.61 -2.23
CA LEU A 90 2.36 -6.05 -2.46
C LEU A 90 1.74 -5.23 -3.59
N ILE A 91 0.75 -5.81 -4.28
CA ILE A 91 0.04 -5.16 -5.40
C ILE A 91 -1.47 -5.06 -5.13
N SER A 92 -2.02 -3.84 -5.17
CA SER A 92 -3.44 -3.55 -4.95
C SER A 92 -4.33 -3.88 -6.15
N SER A 93 -5.67 -3.78 -6.02
CA SER A 93 -6.66 -4.22 -7.04
C SER A 93 -6.56 -3.41 -8.31
N ARG A 94 -6.04 -2.20 -8.18
CA ARG A 94 -5.82 -1.22 -9.25
C ARG A 94 -4.39 -1.25 -9.79
N GLY A 95 -3.60 -2.28 -9.44
CA GLY A 95 -2.22 -2.46 -9.91
C GLY A 95 -1.16 -1.62 -9.18
N VAL A 96 -1.52 -0.84 -8.15
CA VAL A 96 -0.53 -0.05 -7.39
C VAL A 96 0.35 -0.98 -6.58
N LEU A 97 1.65 -0.97 -6.88
CA LEU A 97 2.71 -1.66 -6.13
C LEU A 97 3.13 -0.80 -4.93
N TYR A 98 3.24 -1.39 -3.74
CA TYR A 98 3.68 -0.71 -2.52
C TYR A 98 4.48 -1.65 -1.62
N GLN A 99 5.40 -1.10 -0.83
CA GLN A 99 6.16 -1.86 0.17
C GLN A 99 5.52 -1.73 1.55
N THR A 100 5.44 -2.84 2.30
CA THR A 100 5.01 -2.82 3.69
C THR A 100 5.65 -3.92 4.55
N TYR A 101 5.45 -3.82 5.87
CA TYR A 101 5.91 -4.83 6.83
C TYR A 101 4.92 -5.98 6.96
N CYS A 102 5.43 -7.20 6.89
CA CYS A 102 4.71 -8.43 7.19
C CYS A 102 5.18 -9.01 8.51
N ASP A 103 4.22 -9.29 9.40
CA ASP A 103 4.41 -10.19 10.53
C ASP A 103 3.91 -11.58 10.12
N MET A 104 4.88 -12.46 9.92
CA MET A 104 4.74 -13.88 9.59
C MET A 104 4.85 -14.76 10.86
N THR A 105 4.92 -14.17 12.05
CA THR A 105 5.13 -14.90 13.31
C THR A 105 3.85 -14.99 14.14
N THR A 106 3.16 -13.87 14.44
CA THR A 106 2.05 -13.84 15.41
C THR A 106 0.85 -14.68 14.95
N ALA A 107 0.32 -15.54 15.82
CA ALA A 107 -0.89 -16.35 15.57
C ALA A 107 -0.91 -17.08 14.21
N GLY A 108 0.24 -17.65 13.81
CA GLY A 108 0.36 -18.32 12.52
C GLY A 108 0.48 -17.36 11.33
N GLY A 109 0.82 -16.09 11.56
CA GLY A 109 1.38 -15.14 10.60
C GLY A 109 0.47 -14.66 9.47
N GLY A 110 1.05 -13.85 8.59
CA GLY A 110 0.38 -13.25 7.43
C GLY A 110 -0.27 -11.90 7.72
N TRP A 111 0.02 -11.28 8.86
CA TRP A 111 -0.43 -9.95 9.20
C TRP A 111 0.27 -8.91 8.32
N THR A 112 -0.52 -8.07 7.67
CA THR A 112 -0.04 -7.00 6.79
C THR A 112 -0.15 -5.67 7.51
N LEU A 113 0.95 -4.96 7.73
CA LEU A 113 0.89 -3.57 8.21
C LEU A 113 0.14 -2.72 7.17
N VAL A 114 -0.89 -2.01 7.60
CA VAL A 114 -1.70 -1.15 6.72
C VAL A 114 -1.71 0.31 7.15
N ALA A 115 -1.53 0.58 8.45
CA ALA A 115 -1.46 1.92 8.99
C ALA A 115 -0.62 1.99 10.27
N SER A 116 -0.21 3.20 10.64
CA SER A 116 0.24 3.57 11.98
C SER A 116 -0.29 4.96 12.33
N VAL A 117 -0.79 5.09 13.56
CA VAL A 117 -1.17 6.36 14.18
C VAL A 117 -0.01 6.81 15.07
N HIS A 118 0.57 7.96 14.77
CA HIS A 118 1.73 8.51 15.45
C HIS A 118 1.44 9.92 15.97
N GLU A 119 1.80 10.17 17.22
CA GLU A 119 1.70 11.49 17.86
C GLU A 119 3.04 12.22 17.72
N ASN A 120 3.07 13.32 16.97
CA ASN A 120 4.28 14.12 16.72
C ASN A 120 4.45 15.29 17.71
N ASN A 121 3.37 15.82 18.27
CA ASN A 121 3.41 16.92 19.24
C ASN A 121 2.11 16.99 20.05
N MET A 122 2.08 16.32 21.22
CA MET A 122 0.95 16.32 22.16
C MET A 122 0.48 17.72 22.61
N TYR A 123 1.31 18.76 22.47
CA TYR A 123 0.93 20.15 22.77
C TYR A 123 0.27 20.87 21.59
N GLY A 124 0.54 20.42 20.35
CA GLY A 124 -0.24 20.78 19.18
C GLY A 124 -1.65 20.23 19.30
N LYS A 125 -2.65 21.00 18.87
CA LYS A 125 -4.06 20.60 18.92
C LYS A 125 -4.66 20.71 17.53
N CYS A 126 -4.72 19.57 16.84
CA CYS A 126 -5.20 19.48 15.46
C CYS A 126 -4.34 20.32 14.49
N THR A 127 -3.03 20.16 14.59
CA THR A 127 -1.96 20.86 13.87
C THR A 127 -1.31 19.98 12.80
N VAL A 128 -0.29 20.47 12.10
CA VAL A 128 0.44 19.66 11.09
C VAL A 128 1.03 18.40 11.74
N GLY A 129 0.66 17.24 11.20
CA GLY A 129 0.95 15.91 11.77
C GLY A 129 -0.29 15.18 12.28
N ASP A 130 -1.35 15.88 12.70
CA ASP A 130 -2.59 15.30 13.25
C ASP A 130 -3.51 14.65 12.18
N ARG A 131 -2.97 13.83 11.27
CA ARG A 131 -3.68 13.32 10.07
C ARG A 131 -4.84 12.39 10.39
N TRP A 132 -4.81 11.72 11.54
CA TRP A 132 -5.88 10.82 12.00
C TRP A 132 -7.01 11.50 12.76
N SER A 133 -6.90 12.82 13.00
CA SER A 133 -7.96 13.68 13.53
C SER A 133 -8.23 14.83 12.55
N SER A 134 -7.60 15.98 12.72
CA SER A 134 -7.49 17.01 11.67
C SER A 134 -6.23 17.85 11.81
N GLN A 135 -5.71 18.34 10.68
CA GLN A 135 -4.60 19.30 10.64
C GLN A 135 -5.09 20.76 10.45
N GLN A 136 -6.40 21.01 10.57
CA GLN A 136 -7.06 22.30 10.33
C GLN A 136 -7.60 22.95 11.63
N GLY A 137 -7.04 22.57 12.78
CA GLY A 137 -7.53 22.97 14.09
C GLY A 137 -8.84 22.29 14.49
N ASN A 138 -9.42 22.74 15.60
CA ASN A 138 -10.74 22.32 16.06
C ASN A 138 -11.83 23.18 15.41
N ASP A 139 -12.19 22.87 14.16
CA ASP A 139 -13.19 23.61 13.38
C ASP A 139 -14.56 22.88 13.38
N PRO A 140 -15.62 23.46 13.99
CA PRO A 140 -16.96 22.85 13.98
C PRO A 140 -17.57 22.74 12.57
N ASN A 141 -17.07 23.48 11.58
CA ASN A 141 -17.50 23.36 10.18
C ASN A 141 -16.83 22.18 9.47
N ARG A 142 -15.86 21.51 10.11
CA ARG A 142 -15.15 20.32 9.62
C ARG A 142 -15.31 19.14 10.61
N PRO A 143 -16.54 18.68 10.91
CA PRO A 143 -16.79 17.64 11.92
C PRO A 143 -16.13 16.28 11.61
N ASN A 144 -15.76 16.03 10.34
CA ASN A 144 -15.04 14.83 9.90
C ASN A 144 -13.51 15.00 9.89
N GLY A 145 -12.99 16.18 10.25
CA GLY A 145 -11.57 16.51 10.25
C GLY A 145 -10.89 16.36 8.88
N ASP A 146 -9.81 15.57 8.85
CA ASP A 146 -9.10 15.19 7.61
C ASP A 146 -9.75 13.97 6.92
N GLY A 147 -10.71 13.29 7.57
CA GLY A 147 -11.47 12.16 7.00
C GLY A 147 -10.64 10.90 6.72
N THR A 148 -9.42 10.82 7.25
CA THR A 148 -8.40 9.81 6.90
C THR A 148 -8.84 8.37 7.08
N TRP A 149 -9.68 8.07 8.08
CA TRP A 149 -10.19 6.72 8.34
C TRP A 149 -11.07 6.15 7.21
N ALA A 150 -11.73 7.01 6.44
CA ALA A 150 -12.71 6.64 5.40
C ALA A 150 -12.39 7.20 4.00
N ASN A 151 -11.15 7.66 3.77
CA ASN A 151 -10.66 8.11 2.46
C ASN A 151 -9.57 7.16 1.89
N THR A 152 -9.20 7.35 0.62
CA THR A 152 -8.15 6.56 -0.05
C THR A 152 -6.78 7.26 -0.14
N VAL A 153 -6.58 8.35 0.62
CA VAL A 153 -5.28 9.02 0.70
C VAL A 153 -4.29 8.14 1.48
N THR A 154 -3.04 8.11 1.05
CA THR A 154 -1.93 7.34 1.62
C THR A 154 -0.73 8.23 1.93
N PHE A 155 0.04 7.92 2.96
CA PHE A 155 1.18 8.72 3.42
C PHE A 155 2.19 7.87 4.22
N GLY A 156 3.39 8.42 4.42
CA GLY A 156 4.48 7.78 5.15
C GLY A 156 5.11 6.59 4.41
N THR A 157 6.05 5.93 5.08
CA THR A 157 6.63 4.65 4.63
C THR A 157 6.61 3.66 5.78
N ALA A 158 6.65 2.35 5.48
CA ALA A 158 6.64 1.33 6.51
C ALA A 158 7.84 1.47 7.47
N VAL A 159 9.03 1.79 6.96
CA VAL A 159 10.23 1.99 7.79
C VAL A 159 10.07 3.16 8.77
N ALA A 160 9.31 4.19 8.40
CA ALA A 160 9.07 5.39 9.20
C ALA A 160 7.80 5.34 10.06
N ALA A 161 7.08 4.22 10.13
CA ALA A 161 5.75 4.12 10.78
C ALA A 161 5.77 4.32 12.32
N THR A 162 6.94 4.42 12.93
CA THR A 162 7.17 4.78 14.34
C THR A 162 7.74 6.19 14.52
N SER A 163 7.94 6.94 13.45
CA SER A 163 8.52 8.30 13.44
C SER A 163 7.58 9.35 12.83
N ASP A 164 6.62 8.92 12.01
CA ASP A 164 5.49 9.70 11.53
C ASP A 164 4.32 8.74 11.23
N ASP A 165 3.15 9.29 10.90
CA ASP A 165 2.00 8.48 10.47
C ASP A 165 2.32 7.65 9.23
N TYR A 166 1.67 6.49 9.15
CA TYR A 166 1.73 5.61 7.99
C TYR A 166 0.34 5.18 7.55
N LYS A 167 0.07 5.16 6.25
CA LYS A 167 -1.13 4.55 5.67
C LYS A 167 -0.85 4.15 4.22
N ASN A 168 -1.00 2.87 3.91
CA ASN A 168 -0.74 2.33 2.57
C ASN A 168 -2.05 1.88 1.86
N PRO A 169 -2.01 1.55 0.55
CA PRO A 169 -3.19 1.12 -0.19
C PRO A 169 -3.90 -0.11 0.41
N GLY A 170 -3.18 -0.98 1.11
CA GLY A 170 -3.72 -2.16 1.77
C GLY A 170 -4.79 -1.84 2.82
N TYR A 171 -4.77 -0.64 3.43
CA TYR A 171 -5.77 -0.18 4.40
C TYR A 171 -7.21 -0.22 3.86
N PHE A 172 -7.38 0.09 2.57
CA PHE A 172 -8.69 0.10 1.90
C PHE A 172 -8.86 -1.00 0.84
N ASP A 173 -7.78 -1.64 0.41
CA ASP A 173 -7.79 -2.66 -0.64
C ASP A 173 -7.86 -4.11 -0.13
N ILE A 174 -7.20 -4.42 1.01
CA ILE A 174 -7.13 -5.79 1.53
C ILE A 174 -8.48 -6.19 2.15
N ARG A 175 -8.88 -7.46 1.99
CA ARG A 175 -10.06 -8.07 2.63
C ARG A 175 -9.67 -8.95 3.81
N GLY A 176 -9.32 -8.29 4.90
CA GLY A 176 -9.03 -8.94 6.18
C GLY A 176 -10.25 -9.53 6.88
N ARG A 177 -9.98 -10.40 7.86
CA ARG A 177 -10.93 -10.91 8.86
C ARG A 177 -10.71 -10.27 10.23
N ASP A 178 -9.45 -10.05 10.60
CA ASP A 178 -9.02 -9.64 11.93
C ASP A 178 -8.03 -8.48 11.88
N VAL A 179 -7.92 -7.78 13.00
CA VAL A 179 -6.96 -6.69 13.24
C VAL A 179 -5.95 -7.11 14.30
N SER A 180 -4.68 -6.81 14.06
CA SER A 180 -3.59 -6.87 15.04
C SER A 180 -3.06 -5.47 15.31
N VAL A 181 -2.79 -5.16 16.57
CA VAL A 181 -2.35 -3.85 17.05
C VAL A 181 -1.08 -4.01 17.87
N TRP A 182 -0.04 -3.27 17.48
CA TRP A 182 1.22 -3.18 18.22
C TRP A 182 1.44 -1.75 18.72
N HIS A 183 1.76 -1.63 20.01
CA HIS A 183 2.22 -0.39 20.62
C HIS A 183 3.74 -0.43 20.71
N VAL A 184 4.38 0.20 19.72
CA VAL A 184 5.83 0.34 19.60
C VAL A 184 6.20 1.77 20.06
N PRO A 185 7.27 1.96 20.84
CA PRO A 185 7.79 3.29 21.15
C PRO A 185 8.20 4.07 19.88
N ASN A 186 8.14 5.40 19.95
CA ASN A 186 8.50 6.25 18.81
C ASN A 186 10.00 6.10 18.45
N ASN A 187 10.32 6.29 17.16
CA ASN A 187 11.65 6.22 16.57
C ASN A 187 12.41 4.88 16.70
N VAL A 188 11.73 3.79 17.11
CA VAL A 188 12.32 2.45 17.10
C VAL A 188 12.49 1.96 15.65
N GLN A 189 13.69 1.49 15.30
CA GLN A 189 13.97 0.94 13.98
C GLN A 189 13.22 -0.38 13.74
N LEU A 190 12.78 -0.62 12.51
CA LEU A 190 11.85 -1.70 12.12
C LEU A 190 12.25 -3.09 12.63
N GLN A 191 13.54 -3.44 12.60
CA GLN A 191 14.04 -4.73 13.08
C GLN A 191 13.84 -4.97 14.59
N HIS A 192 13.62 -3.91 15.37
CA HIS A 192 13.43 -3.96 16.82
C HIS A 192 11.96 -3.80 17.25
N TRP A 193 11.01 -3.58 16.33
CA TRP A 193 9.61 -3.36 16.69
C TRP A 193 9.02 -4.51 17.53
N LYS A 194 9.28 -5.76 17.17
CA LYS A 194 8.78 -6.94 17.90
C LYS A 194 9.26 -7.01 19.35
N THR A 195 10.52 -6.63 19.60
CA THR A 195 11.16 -6.73 20.92
C THR A 195 10.94 -5.47 21.77
N ALA A 196 10.79 -4.30 21.14
CA ALA A 196 10.51 -3.03 21.83
C ALA A 196 9.01 -2.77 22.07
N SER A 197 8.10 -3.53 21.44
CA SER A 197 6.67 -3.39 21.65
C SER A 197 6.28 -3.70 23.11
N PHE A 198 5.63 -2.76 23.79
CA PHE A 198 5.15 -2.96 25.16
C PHE A 198 3.76 -3.62 25.22
N LEU A 199 2.97 -3.51 24.15
CA LEU A 199 1.71 -4.27 23.96
C LEU A 199 1.61 -4.76 22.52
N ARG A 200 1.22 -6.03 22.34
CA ARG A 200 0.85 -6.64 21.05
C ARG A 200 -0.36 -7.54 21.27
N TYR A 201 -1.43 -7.32 20.52
CA TYR A 201 -2.68 -8.08 20.63
C TYR A 201 -3.43 -8.10 19.29
N HIS A 202 -4.33 -9.05 19.09
CA HIS A 202 -5.14 -9.15 17.88
C HIS A 202 -6.53 -9.71 18.17
N THR A 203 -7.45 -9.58 17.21
CA THR A 203 -8.73 -10.29 17.22
C THR A 203 -8.59 -11.70 16.64
N GLU A 204 -9.54 -12.57 16.99
CA GLU A 204 -9.66 -13.93 16.44
C GLU A 204 -11.11 -14.28 16.04
N ASN A 205 -12.03 -13.30 16.15
CA ASN A 205 -13.47 -13.50 15.91
C ASN A 205 -13.90 -13.15 14.48
N HIS A 206 -12.95 -12.83 13.60
CA HIS A 206 -13.18 -12.53 12.18
C HIS A 206 -14.15 -11.35 11.91
N PHE A 207 -14.29 -10.41 12.86
CA PHE A 207 -15.32 -9.37 12.81
C PHE A 207 -15.29 -8.51 11.53
N LEU A 208 -14.13 -8.28 10.91
CA LEU A 208 -14.06 -7.48 9.68
C LEU A 208 -14.91 -8.08 8.54
N THR A 209 -15.16 -9.39 8.54
CA THR A 209 -15.99 -10.05 7.51
C THR A 209 -17.37 -9.43 7.34
N VAL A 210 -18.05 -9.08 8.45
CA VAL A 210 -19.37 -8.42 8.44
C VAL A 210 -19.29 -6.89 8.30
N HIS A 211 -18.10 -6.31 8.51
CA HIS A 211 -17.81 -4.87 8.33
C HIS A 211 -17.12 -4.54 6.99
N GLY A 212 -17.26 -5.40 5.97
CA GLY A 212 -16.76 -5.13 4.61
C GLY A 212 -15.26 -5.43 4.39
N GLY A 213 -14.61 -6.10 5.33
CA GLY A 213 -13.28 -6.70 5.20
C GLY A 213 -12.11 -5.80 5.58
N ASN A 214 -12.30 -4.52 5.95
CA ASN A 214 -11.21 -3.66 6.39
C ASN A 214 -11.71 -2.43 7.15
N LEU A 215 -10.77 -1.71 7.77
CA LEU A 215 -11.04 -0.51 8.56
C LEU A 215 -11.66 0.62 7.71
N PHE A 216 -11.27 0.77 6.45
CA PHE A 216 -11.91 1.71 5.53
C PHE A 216 -13.41 1.46 5.39
N ASN A 217 -13.84 0.22 5.16
CA ASN A 217 -15.26 -0.13 5.03
C ASN A 217 -16.00 -0.13 6.37
N LEU A 218 -15.30 -0.31 7.49
CA LEU A 218 -15.85 -0.18 8.84
C LEU A 218 -16.15 1.28 9.22
N PHE A 219 -15.23 2.20 8.91
CA PHE A 219 -15.38 3.64 9.19
C PHE A 219 -16.13 4.42 8.11
N LYS A 220 -16.42 3.79 6.97
CA LYS A 220 -17.26 4.41 5.94
C LYS A 220 -18.69 4.52 6.43
N VAL A 221 -19.11 5.75 6.75
CA VAL A 221 -20.51 6.10 7.05
C VAL A 221 -21.41 5.56 5.94
N ARG A 222 -22.47 4.86 6.33
CA ARG A 222 -23.51 4.32 5.44
C ARG A 222 -24.71 5.24 5.40
#